data_AF-A0A8J3NR35-F1
#
_entry.id   AF-A0A8J3NR35-F1
#
_cell.length_a   1.000
_cell.length_b   1.000
_cell.length_c   1.000
_cell.angle_alpha   90.00
_cell.angle_beta   90.00
_cell.angle_gamma   90.00
#
_symmetry.space_group_name_H-M   'P 1'
#
loop_
_entity.id
_entity.type
_entity.pdbx_description
1 polymer ?
#
loop_
_entity_poly.entity_id
_entity_poly.type
_entity_poly.pdbx_seq_one_letter_code
_entity_poly.pdbx_strand_id
1 'polypeptide(L)'
;MNDLDIVALYIADRTGRTPDQHAVDGHPLAADIPAAASRLRRSRHELTLAADTLRNILVNGTDLGTDDQALPTALAEVTGTVNEHDLARRDLDRLIYDRGRAEHARTHMPRTTTRHETGHGRNTRVKLPCTTANVAAGIAGKQHLMLVLTDCAQIVHEDPISQLLAGDDEPVRLTHHDAGVHTDPLTRQLYVLTSRATPHD
;
A
#
# COMPACT_ATOMS: atom_id res chain seq x y z
N MET A 1 -23.05 -3.35 5.96
CA MET A 1 -22.09 -4.35 6.47
C MET A 1 -20.84 -3.57 6.83
N ASN A 2 -20.48 -3.48 8.11
CA ASN A 2 -19.28 -2.77 8.52
C ASN A 2 -18.10 -3.65 8.08
N ASP A 3 -17.54 -3.39 6.90
CA ASP A 3 -16.41 -4.18 6.39
C ASP A 3 -15.21 -3.92 7.29
N LEU A 4 -14.92 -4.89 8.14
CA LEU A 4 -13.79 -4.83 9.04
C LEU A 4 -12.52 -5.10 8.23
N ASP A 5 -11.51 -4.23 8.34
CA ASP A 5 -10.24 -4.45 7.67
C ASP A 5 -9.43 -5.56 8.38
N ILE A 6 -9.70 -6.81 8.00
CA ILE A 6 -9.06 -8.01 8.55
C ILE A 6 -7.53 -7.97 8.40
N VAL A 7 -7.02 -7.36 7.33
CA VAL A 7 -5.56 -7.26 7.11
C VAL A 7 -4.93 -6.31 8.13
N ALA A 8 -5.56 -5.16 8.39
CA ALA A 8 -5.08 -4.26 9.44
C ALA A 8 -5.13 -4.91 10.82
N LEU A 9 -6.18 -5.67 11.13
CA LEU A 9 -6.29 -6.42 12.39
C LEU A 9 -5.21 -7.48 12.52
N TYR A 10 -4.95 -8.24 11.45
CA TYR A 10 -3.88 -9.24 11.44
C TYR A 10 -2.50 -8.61 11.73
N ILE A 11 -2.20 -7.47 11.10
CA ILE A 11 -0.95 -6.74 11.34
C ILE A 11 -0.89 -6.25 12.80
N ALA A 12 -1.97 -5.66 13.31
CA ALA A 12 -2.02 -5.13 14.66
C ALA A 12 -1.88 -6.23 15.71
N ASP A 13 -2.54 -7.37 15.54
CA ASP A 13 -2.43 -8.54 16.41
C ASP A 13 -1.00 -9.07 16.48
N ARG A 14 -0.32 -9.19 15.33
CA ARG A 14 1.03 -9.77 15.25
C ARG A 14 2.15 -8.82 15.64
N THR A 15 1.95 -7.52 15.50
CA THR A 15 3.03 -6.52 15.67
C THR A 15 2.78 -5.55 16.81
N GLY A 16 1.57 -5.50 17.37
CA GLY A 16 1.14 -4.48 18.32
C GLY A 16 1.03 -3.07 17.72
N ARG A 17 1.10 -2.93 16.39
CA ARG A 17 1.12 -1.65 15.67
C ARG A 17 0.14 -1.64 14.50
N THR A 18 -0.47 -0.49 14.25
CA THR A 18 -1.35 -0.31 13.09
C THR A 18 -0.54 -0.13 11.80
N PRO A 19 -1.14 -0.35 10.61
CA PRO A 19 -0.48 -0.05 9.34
C PRO A 19 0.06 1.39 9.24
N ASP A 20 -0.69 2.37 9.76
CA ASP A 20 -0.26 3.78 9.77
C ASP A 20 0.99 4.00 10.63
N GLN A 21 1.11 3.30 11.76
CA GLN A 21 2.30 3.36 12.61
C GLN A 21 3.51 2.75 11.91
N HIS A 22 3.32 1.67 11.15
CA HIS A 22 4.37 1.07 10.32
C HIS A 22 4.78 2.00 9.16
N ALA A 23 3.84 2.72 8.55
CA ALA A 23 4.11 3.62 7.43
C ALA A 23 5.06 4.78 7.78
N VAL A 24 5.04 5.24 9.03
CA VAL A 24 5.93 6.32 9.52
C VAL A 24 7.12 5.80 10.35
N ASP A 25 7.30 4.47 10.39
CA ASP A 25 8.39 3.82 11.11
C ASP A 25 9.73 4.14 10.44
N GLY A 26 10.78 4.23 11.24
CA GLY A 26 12.14 4.51 10.75
C GLY A 26 12.79 3.28 10.09
N HIS A 27 12.26 2.08 10.34
CA HIS A 27 12.80 0.83 9.81
C HIS A 27 12.24 0.51 8.42
N PRO A 28 13.07 0.20 7.40
CA PRO A 28 12.58 0.00 6.04
C PRO A 28 11.58 -1.12 5.87
N LEU A 29 11.84 -2.27 6.49
CA LEU A 29 10.90 -3.40 6.44
C LEU A 29 9.58 -3.13 7.18
N ALA A 30 9.54 -2.16 8.12
CA ALA A 30 8.28 -1.72 8.70
C ALA A 30 7.55 -0.78 7.74
N ALA A 31 8.27 0.18 7.17
CA ALA A 31 7.74 1.11 6.19
C ALA A 31 7.16 0.43 4.94
N ASP A 32 7.61 -0.79 4.59
CA ASP A 32 7.09 -1.58 3.47
C ASP A 32 5.81 -2.38 3.78
N ILE A 33 5.45 -2.56 5.07
CA ILE A 33 4.26 -3.32 5.50
C ILE A 33 2.95 -2.77 4.90
N PRO A 34 2.70 -1.45 4.85
CA PRO A 34 1.49 -0.90 4.23
C PRO A 34 1.33 -1.30 2.75
N ALA A 35 2.40 -1.34 1.96
CA ALA A 35 2.30 -1.80 0.57
C ALA A 35 2.00 -3.30 0.49
N ALA A 36 2.68 -4.12 1.30
CA ALA A 36 2.40 -5.54 1.38
C ALA A 36 0.94 -5.82 1.80
N ALA A 37 0.42 -5.06 2.76
CA ALA A 37 -0.97 -5.10 3.19
C ALA A 37 -1.94 -4.75 2.05
N SER A 38 -1.65 -3.68 1.29
CA SER A 38 -2.46 -3.28 0.14
C SER A 38 -2.46 -4.34 -0.97
N ARG A 39 -1.32 -4.99 -1.23
CA ARG A 39 -1.23 -6.13 -2.16
C ARG A 39 -2.09 -7.32 -1.70
N LEU A 40 -2.02 -7.67 -0.40
CA LEU A 40 -2.83 -8.74 0.16
C LEU A 40 -4.34 -8.45 0.11
N ARG A 41 -4.74 -7.19 0.36
CA ARG A 41 -6.15 -6.77 0.21
C ARG A 41 -6.62 -6.88 -1.23
N ARG A 42 -5.79 -6.45 -2.19
CA ARG A 42 -6.09 -6.53 -3.62
C ARG A 42 -6.26 -7.99 -4.07
N SER A 43 -5.29 -8.85 -3.77
CA SER A 43 -5.35 -10.27 -4.16
C SER A 43 -6.53 -11.00 -3.52
N ARG A 44 -6.90 -10.64 -2.28
CA ARG A 44 -8.12 -11.16 -1.64
C ARG A 44 -9.39 -10.73 -2.39
N HIS A 45 -9.46 -9.47 -2.83
CA HIS A 45 -10.60 -8.98 -3.60
C HIS A 45 -10.70 -9.69 -4.96
N GLU A 46 -9.59 -9.82 -5.68
CA GLU A 46 -9.50 -10.54 -6.95
C GLU A 46 -9.91 -12.01 -6.79
N LEU A 47 -9.42 -12.70 -5.74
CA LEU A 47 -9.82 -14.06 -5.43
C LEU A 47 -11.33 -14.19 -5.15
N THR A 48 -11.92 -13.20 -4.47
CA THR A 48 -13.37 -13.19 -4.20
C THR A 48 -14.15 -13.04 -5.50
N LEU A 49 -13.72 -12.13 -6.39
CA LEU A 49 -14.33 -11.94 -7.71
C LEU A 49 -14.22 -13.20 -8.59
N ALA A 50 -13.04 -13.84 -8.61
CA ALA A 50 -12.83 -15.08 -9.35
C ALA A 50 -13.72 -16.23 -8.84
N ALA A 51 -13.85 -16.35 -7.51
CA ALA A 51 -14.73 -17.34 -6.89
C ALA A 51 -16.22 -17.08 -7.18
N ASP A 52 -16.65 -15.81 -7.19
CA ASP A 52 -18.02 -15.43 -7.55
C ASP A 52 -18.32 -15.69 -9.03
N THR A 53 -17.36 -15.43 -9.92
CA THR A 53 -17.45 -15.79 -11.35
C THR A 53 -17.59 -17.31 -11.52
N LEU A 54 -16.75 -18.11 -10.85
CA LEU A 54 -16.86 -19.56 -10.89
C LEU A 54 -18.22 -20.05 -10.37
N ARG A 55 -18.70 -19.48 -9.26
CA ARG A 55 -20.03 -19.79 -8.72
C ARG A 55 -21.13 -19.50 -9.73
N ASN A 56 -21.08 -18.34 -10.39
CA ASN A 56 -22.08 -17.96 -11.39
C ASN A 56 -22.08 -18.92 -12.58
N ILE A 57 -20.91 -19.39 -13.02
CA ILE A 57 -20.80 -20.40 -14.09
C ILE A 57 -21.39 -21.73 -13.63
N LEU A 58 -21.10 -22.18 -12.40
CA LEU A 58 -21.62 -23.45 -11.88
C LEU A 58 -23.14 -23.44 -11.67
N VAL A 59 -23.71 -22.31 -11.28
CA VAL A 59 -25.16 -22.18 -11.05
C VAL A 59 -25.94 -22.00 -12.34
N ASN A 60 -25.42 -21.24 -13.31
CA ASN A 60 -26.16 -20.87 -14.52
C ASN A 60 -25.73 -21.65 -15.78
N GLY A 61 -24.58 -22.34 -15.75
CA GLY A 61 -24.00 -23.02 -16.91
C GLY A 61 -24.79 -24.24 -17.39
N THR A 62 -25.72 -24.76 -16.59
CA THR A 62 -26.64 -25.83 -17.04
C THR A 62 -27.81 -25.31 -17.87
N ASP A 63 -28.14 -24.01 -17.79
CA ASP A 63 -29.39 -23.47 -18.33
C ASP A 63 -29.23 -22.75 -19.68
N LEU A 64 -28.01 -22.47 -20.15
CA LEU A 64 -27.78 -21.54 -21.27
C LEU A 64 -26.87 -22.03 -22.42
N GLY A 65 -26.53 -23.31 -22.50
CA GLY A 65 -25.68 -23.81 -23.59
C GLY A 65 -24.27 -23.21 -23.57
N THR A 66 -23.71 -23.03 -22.37
CA THR A 66 -22.40 -22.40 -22.17
C THR A 66 -21.29 -23.13 -22.91
N ASP A 67 -20.39 -22.33 -23.47
CA ASP A 67 -19.10 -22.71 -24.05
C ASP A 67 -18.35 -23.69 -23.13
N ASP A 68 -17.98 -24.86 -23.67
CA ASP A 68 -17.26 -25.93 -22.96
C ASP A 68 -15.94 -25.44 -22.31
N GLN A 69 -15.42 -24.28 -22.75
CA GLN A 69 -14.20 -23.67 -22.20
C GLN A 69 -14.43 -22.76 -20.99
N ALA A 70 -15.68 -22.38 -20.68
CA ALA A 70 -15.96 -21.40 -19.61
C ALA A 70 -15.54 -21.91 -18.22
N LEU A 71 -15.85 -23.16 -17.90
CA LEU A 71 -15.53 -23.75 -16.60
C LEU A 71 -14.01 -24.00 -16.42
N PRO A 72 -13.28 -24.65 -17.36
CA PRO A 72 -11.83 -24.77 -17.26
C PRO A 72 -11.10 -23.43 -17.14
N THR A 73 -11.55 -22.41 -17.85
CA THR A 73 -10.96 -21.05 -17.80
C THR A 73 -11.15 -20.42 -16.43
N ALA A 74 -12.36 -20.45 -15.88
CA ALA A 74 -12.64 -19.91 -14.55
C ALA A 74 -11.87 -20.64 -13.44
N LEU A 75 -11.70 -21.96 -13.55
CA LEU A 75 -10.88 -22.74 -12.62
C LEU A 75 -9.40 -22.35 -12.69
N ALA A 76 -8.87 -22.10 -13.90
CA ALA A 76 -7.51 -21.61 -14.08
C ALA A 76 -7.32 -20.21 -13.47
N GLU A 77 -8.29 -19.31 -13.65
CA GLU A 77 -8.28 -17.97 -13.05
C GLU A 77 -8.31 -18.02 -11.51
N VAL A 78 -9.18 -18.85 -10.92
CA VAL A 78 -9.20 -19.07 -9.46
C VAL A 78 -7.86 -19.62 -8.98
N THR A 79 -7.26 -20.57 -9.71
CA THR A 79 -5.96 -21.14 -9.33
C THR A 79 -4.85 -20.08 -9.39
N GLY A 80 -4.86 -19.22 -10.41
CA GLY A 80 -3.93 -18.09 -10.52
C GLY A 80 -4.05 -17.11 -9.35
N THR A 81 -5.28 -16.67 -9.07
CA THR A 81 -5.55 -15.72 -7.97
C THR A 81 -5.26 -16.29 -6.59
N VAL A 82 -5.47 -17.60 -6.35
CA VAL A 82 -5.05 -18.28 -5.11
C VAL A 82 -3.52 -18.19 -4.95
N ASN A 83 -2.76 -18.49 -6.00
CA ASN A 83 -1.30 -18.43 -5.95
C ASN A 83 -0.80 -16.99 -5.65
N GLU A 84 -1.39 -15.98 -6.29
CA GLU A 84 -1.06 -14.57 -6.05
C GLU A 84 -1.42 -14.14 -4.61
N HIS A 85 -2.55 -14.61 -4.09
CA HIS A 85 -2.95 -14.38 -2.71
C HIS A 85 -1.96 -14.98 -1.71
N ASP A 86 -1.55 -16.23 -1.94
CA ASP A 86 -0.57 -16.93 -1.10
C ASP A 86 0.80 -16.24 -1.13
N LEU A 87 1.25 -15.78 -2.29
CA LEU A 87 2.48 -15.00 -2.42
C LEU A 87 2.39 -13.68 -1.65
N ALA A 88 1.31 -12.92 -1.83
CA ALA A 88 1.09 -11.66 -1.12
C ALA A 88 1.05 -11.86 0.41
N ARG A 89 0.46 -12.97 0.87
CA ARG A 89 0.44 -13.34 2.28
C ARG A 89 1.83 -13.67 2.80
N ARG A 90 2.58 -14.52 2.09
CA ARG A 90 3.96 -14.89 2.48
C ARG A 90 4.88 -13.67 2.54
N ASP A 91 4.73 -12.74 1.60
CA ASP A 91 5.48 -11.49 1.57
C ASP A 91 5.18 -10.63 2.80
N LEU A 92 3.89 -10.47 3.15
CA LEU A 92 3.51 -9.74 4.36
C LEU A 92 4.02 -10.45 5.63
N ASP A 93 3.89 -11.78 5.70
CA ASP A 93 4.36 -12.58 6.83
C ASP A 93 5.88 -12.46 6.99
N ARG A 94 6.64 -12.47 5.90
CA ARG A 94 8.09 -12.24 5.93
C ARG A 94 8.45 -10.91 6.60
N LEU A 95 7.74 -9.83 6.28
CA LEU A 95 7.94 -8.53 6.92
C LEU A 95 7.47 -8.54 8.40
N ILE A 96 6.33 -9.19 8.68
CA ILE A 96 5.75 -9.30 10.02
C ILE A 96 6.60 -10.12 10.99
N TYR A 97 7.35 -11.11 10.50
CA TYR A 97 8.21 -11.96 11.32
C TYR A 97 9.69 -11.61 11.20
N ASP A 98 10.05 -10.53 10.49
CA ASP A 98 11.43 -10.08 10.43
C ASP A 98 11.95 -9.68 11.81
N ARG A 99 13.11 -10.27 12.16
CA ARG A 99 13.74 -10.13 13.48
C ARG A 99 14.35 -8.75 13.69
N GLY A 100 15.04 -8.18 12.70
CA GLY A 100 15.69 -6.88 12.82
C GLY A 100 14.68 -5.76 13.04
N ARG A 101 13.57 -5.81 12.28
CA ARG A 101 12.43 -4.91 12.45
C ARG A 101 11.74 -5.11 13.81
N ALA A 102 11.58 -6.36 14.27
CA ALA A 102 11.01 -6.63 15.59
C ALA A 102 11.90 -6.11 16.75
N GLU A 103 13.22 -6.23 16.61
CA GLU A 103 14.21 -5.68 17.56
C GLU A 103 14.16 -4.14 17.56
N HIS A 104 14.09 -3.52 16.38
CA HIS A 104 13.89 -2.07 16.24
C HIS A 104 12.61 -1.59 16.93
N ALA A 105 11.49 -2.30 16.72
CA ALA A 105 10.20 -1.98 17.31
C ALA A 105 10.19 -2.06 18.86
N ARG A 106 11.10 -2.82 19.48
CA ARG A 106 11.21 -2.90 20.94
C ARG A 106 11.84 -1.64 21.54
N THR A 107 12.70 -0.96 20.79
CA THR A 107 13.45 0.21 21.27
C THR A 107 12.90 1.54 20.75
N HIS A 108 12.02 1.52 19.74
CA HIS A 108 11.43 2.71 19.14
C HIS A 108 9.92 2.69 19.31
N MET A 109 9.37 3.51 20.20
CA MET A 109 7.91 3.59 20.42
C MET A 109 7.16 3.97 19.14
N PRO A 110 5.96 3.42 18.91
CA PRO A 110 5.16 3.80 17.75
C PRO A 110 4.76 5.27 17.84
N ARG A 111 4.85 5.98 16.71
CA ARG A 111 4.46 7.39 16.62
C ARG A 111 2.94 7.51 16.49
N THR A 112 2.37 8.53 17.12
CA THR A 112 0.99 8.92 16.84
C THR A 112 0.92 9.61 15.48
N THR A 113 0.01 9.15 14.64
CA THR A 113 -0.18 9.65 13.29
C THR A 113 -1.58 10.20 13.10
N THR A 114 -1.70 11.23 12.28
CA THR A 114 -2.98 11.79 11.81
C THR A 114 -3.07 11.65 10.30
N ARG A 115 -4.22 11.18 9.81
CA ARG A 115 -4.51 11.11 8.37
C ARG A 115 -4.97 12.48 7.88
N HIS A 116 -4.36 12.97 6.83
CA HIS A 116 -4.83 14.14 6.09
C HIS A 116 -5.28 13.70 4.71
N GLU A 117 -6.56 13.89 4.42
CA GLU A 117 -7.12 13.57 3.12
C GLU A 117 -6.45 14.39 2.02
N THR A 118 -6.09 13.71 0.94
CA THR A 118 -5.58 14.31 -0.29
C THR A 118 -6.34 13.72 -1.49
N GLY A 119 -6.08 14.26 -2.67
CA GLY A 119 -6.75 13.82 -3.89
C GLY A 119 -5.86 13.97 -5.10
N HIS A 120 -6.27 13.33 -6.19
CA HIS A 120 -5.57 13.45 -7.46
C HIS A 120 -5.51 14.91 -7.93
N GLY A 121 -4.41 15.29 -8.57
CA GLY A 121 -4.14 16.65 -9.03
C GLY A 121 -3.76 17.63 -7.93
N ARG A 122 -3.66 17.21 -6.65
CA ARG A 122 -3.26 18.09 -5.55
C ARG A 122 -1.77 17.99 -5.25
N ASN A 123 -1.18 19.16 -5.01
CA ASN A 123 0.16 19.27 -4.42
C ASN A 123 0.06 19.07 -2.91
N THR A 124 0.83 18.11 -2.38
CA THR A 124 0.84 17.76 -0.96
C THR A 124 2.27 17.68 -0.47
N ARG A 125 2.58 18.32 0.66
CA ARG A 125 3.90 18.17 1.29
C ARG A 125 3.93 16.87 2.07
N VAL A 126 4.85 16.00 1.71
CA VAL A 126 4.99 14.68 2.33
C VAL A 126 6.44 14.48 2.77
N LYS A 127 6.61 13.99 3.99
CA LYS A 127 7.89 13.42 4.44
C LYS A 127 7.96 12.00 3.91
N LEU A 128 8.91 11.74 3.00
CA LEU A 128 8.98 10.44 2.35
C LEU A 128 9.21 9.33 3.38
N PRO A 129 8.42 8.24 3.34
CA PRO A 129 8.55 7.13 4.27
C PRO A 129 9.91 6.46 4.10
N CYS A 130 10.37 5.77 5.14
CA CYS A 130 11.64 5.06 5.12
C CYS A 130 11.58 3.74 4.35
N THR A 131 10.78 3.62 3.28
CA THR A 131 10.66 2.39 2.49
C THR A 131 12.02 1.94 1.97
N THR A 132 12.15 0.64 1.68
CA THR A 132 13.43 0.09 1.17
C THR A 132 13.90 0.84 -0.09
N ALA A 133 12.96 1.21 -0.99
CA ALA A 133 13.25 1.99 -2.19
C ALA A 133 13.75 3.42 -1.86
N ASN A 134 13.08 4.13 -0.97
CA ASN A 134 13.46 5.50 -0.60
C ASN A 134 14.79 5.57 0.13
N VAL A 135 15.11 4.56 0.95
CA VAL A 135 16.41 4.46 1.63
C VAL A 135 17.52 4.18 0.61
N ALA A 136 17.30 3.26 -0.34
CA ALA A 136 18.26 2.97 -1.40
C ALA A 136 18.51 4.20 -2.31
N ALA A 137 17.48 5.01 -2.55
CA ALA A 137 17.59 6.25 -3.31
C ALA A 137 18.14 7.45 -2.50
N GLY A 138 18.37 7.30 -1.18
CA GLY A 138 18.87 8.38 -0.32
C GLY A 138 17.90 9.55 -0.13
N ILE A 139 16.60 9.32 -0.35
CA ILE A 139 15.54 10.33 -0.24
C ILE A 139 14.61 10.12 0.96
N ALA A 140 14.72 8.97 1.65
CA ALA A 140 13.94 8.66 2.85
C ALA A 140 14.03 9.77 3.92
N GLY A 141 12.89 10.06 4.55
CA GLY A 141 12.78 11.03 5.64
C GLY A 141 12.90 12.49 5.23
N LYS A 142 13.13 12.81 3.95
CA LYS A 142 13.13 14.18 3.44
C LYS A 142 11.72 14.63 3.10
N GLN A 143 11.44 15.92 3.28
CA GLN A 143 10.16 16.50 2.93
C GLN A 143 10.19 16.98 1.48
N HIS A 144 9.22 16.54 0.70
CA HIS A 144 9.07 16.88 -0.71
C HIS A 144 7.65 17.39 -0.98
N LEU A 145 7.52 18.30 -1.93
CA LEU A 145 6.22 18.65 -2.52
C LEU A 145 5.89 17.59 -3.56
N MET A 146 4.75 16.92 -3.40
CA MET A 146 4.31 15.82 -4.26
C MET A 146 3.04 16.21 -5.01
N LEU A 147 3.03 16.06 -6.34
CA LEU A 147 1.79 16.06 -7.11
C LEU A 147 1.22 14.64 -7.10
N VAL A 148 0.04 14.48 -6.50
CA VAL A 148 -0.63 13.18 -6.43
C VAL A 148 -1.35 12.91 -7.74
N LEU A 149 -0.91 11.90 -8.50
CA LEU A 149 -1.53 11.45 -9.74
C LEU A 149 -2.41 10.21 -9.49
N THR A 150 -3.03 9.69 -10.53
CA THR A 150 -3.97 8.55 -10.43
C THR A 150 -3.28 7.26 -9.98
N ASP A 151 -2.11 6.98 -10.51
CA ASP A 151 -1.34 5.73 -10.34
C ASP A 151 -0.02 5.92 -9.58
N CYS A 152 0.46 7.15 -9.49
CA CYS A 152 1.73 7.51 -8.88
C CYS A 152 1.66 8.87 -8.20
N ALA A 153 2.78 9.30 -7.60
CA ALA A 153 2.97 10.69 -7.22
C ALA A 153 4.33 11.16 -7.73
N GLN A 154 4.40 12.42 -8.10
CA GLN A 154 5.56 13.03 -8.72
C GLN A 154 6.18 14.05 -7.78
N ILE A 155 7.49 14.02 -7.60
CA ILE A 155 8.20 15.09 -6.89
C ILE A 155 8.13 16.36 -7.73
N VAL A 156 7.67 17.45 -7.12
CA VAL A 156 7.58 18.78 -7.74
C VAL A 156 8.62 19.69 -7.10
N HIS A 157 9.31 20.47 -7.93
CA HIS A 157 10.20 21.52 -7.45
C HIS A 157 9.37 22.72 -6.99
N GLU A 158 9.61 23.22 -5.78
CA GLU A 158 8.85 24.35 -5.22
C GLU A 158 9.13 25.69 -5.94
N ASP A 159 10.28 25.79 -6.62
CA ASP A 159 10.70 26.99 -7.32
C ASP A 159 10.61 26.79 -8.85
N PRO A 160 9.84 27.62 -9.58
CA PRO A 160 9.75 27.56 -11.03
C PRO A 160 11.11 27.75 -11.73
N ILE A 161 12.07 28.46 -11.11
CA ILE A 161 13.42 28.60 -11.65
C ILE A 161 14.17 27.27 -11.53
N SER A 162 14.06 26.58 -10.39
CA SER A 162 14.63 25.24 -10.21
C SER A 162 14.03 24.22 -11.19
N GLN A 163 12.73 24.37 -11.52
CA GLN A 163 12.07 23.53 -12.51
C GLN A 163 12.53 23.83 -13.95
N LEU A 164 12.85 25.09 -14.25
CA LEU A 164 13.46 25.50 -15.54
C LEU A 164 14.93 25.06 -15.65
N LEU A 165 15.68 25.12 -14.55
CA LEU A 165 17.10 24.79 -14.46
C LEU A 165 17.37 23.28 -14.42
N ALA A 166 16.40 22.47 -13.98
CA ALA A 166 16.45 21.02 -14.06
C ALA A 166 16.52 20.50 -15.52
N GLY A 167 16.21 21.35 -16.52
CA GLY A 167 16.26 20.97 -17.93
C GLY A 167 15.25 19.87 -18.27
N ASP A 168 15.60 19.00 -19.23
CA ASP A 168 14.81 17.84 -19.65
C ASP A 168 14.88 16.64 -18.67
N ASP A 169 15.37 16.83 -17.44
CA ASP A 169 15.41 15.74 -16.46
C ASP A 169 13.98 15.26 -16.18
N GLU A 170 13.75 13.97 -16.44
CA GLU A 170 12.45 13.37 -16.27
C GLU A 170 12.04 13.46 -14.78
N PRO A 171 10.81 13.93 -14.48
CA PRO A 171 10.43 14.15 -13.11
C PRO A 171 10.42 12.83 -12.32
N VAL A 172 10.96 12.86 -11.10
CA VAL A 172 11.01 11.67 -10.24
C VAL A 172 9.58 11.24 -9.87
N ARG A 173 9.15 10.12 -10.44
CA ARG A 173 7.87 9.47 -10.14
C ARG A 173 8.07 8.35 -9.14
N LEU A 174 7.26 8.39 -8.09
CA LEU A 174 7.21 7.37 -7.05
C LEU A 174 5.86 6.69 -7.06
N THR A 175 5.83 5.41 -6.67
CA THR A 175 4.56 4.77 -6.32
C THR A 175 3.87 5.56 -5.21
N HIS A 176 2.54 5.50 -5.09
CA HIS A 176 1.86 6.17 -3.96
C HIS A 176 2.46 5.76 -2.63
N HIS A 177 2.81 4.49 -2.48
CA HIS A 177 3.46 3.97 -1.28
C HIS A 177 4.79 4.67 -0.97
N ASP A 178 5.71 4.71 -1.94
CA ASP A 178 7.01 5.35 -1.76
C ASP A 178 6.87 6.87 -1.61
N ALA A 179 5.80 7.45 -2.15
CA ALA A 179 5.48 8.84 -1.95
C ALA A 179 4.83 9.16 -0.59
N GLY A 180 4.55 8.17 0.26
CA GLY A 180 3.82 8.36 1.52
C GLY A 180 2.35 8.73 1.34
N VAL A 181 1.79 8.41 0.17
CA VAL A 181 0.37 8.52 -0.16
C VAL A 181 -0.27 7.16 0.03
N HIS A 182 -1.31 7.10 0.85
CA HIS A 182 -1.99 5.89 1.21
C HIS A 182 -3.45 5.96 0.76
N THR A 183 -4.07 4.80 0.58
CA THR A 183 -5.49 4.68 0.24
C THR A 183 -6.21 4.05 1.41
N ASP A 184 -7.30 4.67 1.87
CA ASP A 184 -8.14 4.07 2.90
C ASP A 184 -8.84 2.84 2.31
N PRO A 185 -8.71 1.65 2.91
CA PRO A 185 -9.30 0.44 2.34
C PRO A 185 -10.83 0.44 2.38
N LEU A 186 -11.46 1.24 3.26
CA LEU A 186 -12.90 1.34 3.43
C LEU A 186 -13.49 2.45 2.57
N THR A 187 -12.90 3.65 2.64
CA THR A 187 -13.46 4.83 1.93
C THR A 187 -12.86 5.02 0.54
N ARG A 188 -11.76 4.33 0.21
CA ARG A 188 -10.96 4.50 -1.01
C ARG A 188 -10.40 5.91 -1.19
N GLN A 189 -10.50 6.78 -0.19
CA GLN A 189 -9.92 8.11 -0.23
C GLN A 189 -8.41 8.05 -0.06
N LEU A 190 -7.70 8.93 -0.77
CA LEU A 190 -6.27 9.09 -0.59
C LEU A 190 -6.00 9.94 0.65
N TYR A 191 -4.95 9.59 1.39
CA TYR A 191 -4.50 10.35 2.52
C TYR A 191 -2.98 10.28 2.65
N VAL A 192 -2.42 11.27 3.34
CA VAL A 192 -1.01 11.28 3.78
C VAL A 192 -0.98 11.26 5.30
N LEU A 193 0.09 10.70 5.86
CA LEU A 193 0.29 10.66 7.30
C LEU A 193 1.16 11.82 7.75
N THR A 194 0.70 12.53 8.77
CA THR A 194 1.55 13.46 9.52
C THR A 194 1.83 12.83 10.88
N SER A 195 3.11 12.75 11.24
CA SER A 195 3.48 12.39 12.60
C SER A 195 3.35 13.63 13.49
N ARG A 196 2.59 13.55 14.56
CA ARG A 196 2.66 14.57 15.60
C ARG A 196 3.93 14.31 16.41
N ALA A 197 4.86 15.26 16.43
CA ALA A 197 5.92 15.24 17.43
C ALA A 197 5.25 15.22 18.80
N THR A 198 5.67 14.29 19.67
CA THR A 198 5.34 14.37 21.09
C THR A 198 5.82 15.73 21.58
N PRO A 199 4.99 16.51 22.30
CA PRO A 199 5.40 17.80 22.83
C PRO A 199 6.33 17.55 24.03
N HIS A 200 7.59 17.23 23.74
CA HIS A 200 8.75 17.29 24.62
C HIS A 200 9.98 16.94 23.80
N ASP A 201 10.45 17.94 23.05
CA ASP A 201 11.86 18.20 22.75
C ASP A 201 12.07 19.71 22.94
#